data_AF-A0A7S4V6T3-F1
#
_entry.id   AF-A0A7S4V6T3-F1
#
_cell.length_a   1.000
_cell.length_b   1.000
_cell.length_c   1.000
_cell.angle_alpha   90.00
_cell.angle_beta   90.00
_cell.angle_gamma   90.00
#
_symmetry.space_group_name_H-M   'P 1'
#
loop_
_entity.id
_entity.type
_entity.pdbx_description
1 polymer ?
#
loop_
_entity_poly.entity_id
_entity_poly.type
_entity_poly.pdbx_seq_one_letter_code
_entity_poly.pdbx_strand_id
1 'polypeptide(L)'
;RLKQLAPQLQPRGCHWQPSMDDTDGRSVSLSNPSREPVFQGGGGAPSPVQQAQQQAQQQAQQAAQQAAQQAATQAAAQAASAATRTVRQGLTEVHLYIQSNPASVTVLSFLGGLALTVVSFIGLLSILGPLAGPFSYALQFYQMVFGLIICAIDGPVDKLPRLRQLVLTHAAFLHSNTSRALFYLFVACLEATQDSFVHKVVGYYFLAIAIGFAVLRFWNNGNSGSAREPLAMPA
;
A
#
# COMPACT_ATOMS: atom_id res chain seq x y z
N ARG A 1 -39.27 -5.36 -27.29
CA ARG A 1 -38.75 -5.94 -28.56
C ARG A 1 -37.36 -5.37 -28.89
N LEU A 2 -36.43 -5.40 -27.93
CA LEU A 2 -35.03 -5.00 -28.09
C LEU A 2 -34.18 -6.08 -27.40
N LYS A 3 -34.07 -7.21 -28.11
CA LYS A 3 -33.09 -8.25 -27.85
C LYS A 3 -31.98 -8.04 -28.86
N GLN A 4 -30.75 -8.34 -28.44
CA GLN A 4 -29.55 -8.53 -29.25
C GLN A 4 -28.85 -7.26 -29.73
N LEU A 5 -27.78 -6.91 -29.02
CA LEU A 5 -26.45 -6.63 -29.59
C LEU A 5 -25.46 -6.64 -28.43
N ALA A 6 -25.07 -7.85 -27.99
CA ALA A 6 -23.91 -8.04 -27.14
C ALA A 6 -22.75 -8.47 -28.06
N PRO A 7 -21.63 -7.70 -28.13
CA PRO A 7 -20.46 -8.10 -28.90
C PRO A 7 -19.76 -9.28 -28.22
N GLN A 8 -19.55 -10.34 -29.01
CA GLN A 8 -18.71 -11.49 -28.70
C GLN A 8 -17.29 -11.03 -28.39
N LEU A 9 -16.91 -11.05 -27.10
CA LEU A 9 -15.52 -10.93 -26.67
C LEU A 9 -14.84 -12.30 -26.81
N GLN A 10 -13.97 -12.42 -27.81
CA GLN A 10 -13.09 -13.58 -27.98
C GLN A 10 -12.09 -13.69 -26.82
N PRO A 11 -11.87 -14.90 -26.26
CA PRO A 11 -10.86 -15.11 -25.23
C PRO A 11 -9.45 -15.04 -25.86
N ARG A 12 -8.70 -13.98 -25.55
CA ARG A 12 -7.25 -13.95 -25.79
C ARG A 12 -6.58 -14.90 -24.81
N GLY A 13 -6.12 -16.05 -25.32
CA GLY A 13 -5.31 -16.99 -24.57
C GLY A 13 -4.00 -16.35 -24.11
N CYS A 14 -3.87 -16.11 -22.81
CA CYS A 14 -2.60 -15.77 -22.20
C CYS A 14 -1.75 -17.03 -22.13
N HIS A 15 -0.90 -17.22 -23.15
CA HIS A 15 0.17 -18.19 -23.15
C HIS A 15 1.19 -17.77 -22.07
N TRP A 16 1.06 -18.32 -20.86
CA TRP A 16 2.11 -18.22 -19.85
C TRP A 16 3.28 -19.11 -20.24
N GLN A 17 4.43 -18.50 -20.48
CA GLN A 17 5.69 -19.18 -20.78
C GLN A 17 6.56 -19.06 -19.51
N PRO A 18 6.82 -20.15 -18.77
CA PRO A 18 7.63 -20.07 -17.56
C PRO A 18 9.11 -19.90 -17.93
N SER A 19 9.72 -18.82 -17.42
CA SER A 19 11.18 -18.63 -17.42
C SER A 19 11.79 -19.57 -16.39
N MET A 20 12.35 -20.68 -16.86
CA MET A 20 13.33 -21.46 -16.10
C MET A 20 14.66 -20.71 -16.17
N ASP A 21 14.94 -19.90 -15.15
CA ASP A 21 16.31 -19.47 -14.86
C ASP A 21 16.84 -20.32 -13.71
N ASP A 22 17.55 -21.36 -14.13
CA ASP A 22 18.73 -21.87 -13.46
C ASP A 22 19.63 -20.73 -13.00
N THR A 23 19.99 -20.68 -11.72
CA THR A 23 21.41 -20.54 -11.38
C THR A 23 21.69 -21.07 -9.99
N ASP A 24 22.15 -22.32 -10.00
CA ASP A 24 23.06 -22.94 -9.07
C ASP A 24 24.20 -22.03 -8.57
N GLY A 25 24.76 -22.42 -7.42
CA GLY A 25 26.21 -22.26 -7.23
C GLY A 25 26.65 -21.32 -6.12
N ARG A 26 26.10 -21.44 -4.90
CA ARG A 26 26.87 -21.03 -3.70
C ARG A 26 27.59 -22.23 -3.11
N SER A 27 28.80 -22.43 -3.61
CA SER A 27 29.82 -23.29 -3.03
C SER A 27 30.15 -22.82 -1.61
N VAL A 28 29.77 -23.63 -0.63
CA VAL A 28 30.18 -23.50 0.76
C VAL A 28 31.63 -23.95 0.85
N SER A 29 32.56 -23.01 0.91
CA SER A 29 33.99 -23.30 1.10
C SER A 29 34.24 -23.66 2.57
N LEU A 30 34.13 -24.97 2.87
CA LEU A 30 34.53 -25.59 4.12
C LEU A 30 36.03 -25.90 4.09
N SER A 31 36.85 -24.94 4.48
CA SER A 31 38.24 -25.23 4.85
C SER A 31 38.75 -24.18 5.83
N ASN A 32 38.63 -24.48 7.12
CA ASN A 32 39.41 -23.79 8.16
C ASN A 32 40.40 -24.83 8.71
N PRO A 33 41.69 -24.79 8.31
CA PRO A 33 42.67 -25.75 8.77
C PRO A 33 43.07 -25.49 10.23
N SER A 34 43.27 -26.61 10.91
CA SER A 34 43.73 -26.79 12.29
C SER A 34 44.85 -25.83 12.70
N ARG A 35 44.64 -25.11 13.80
CA ARG A 35 45.67 -24.36 14.53
C ARG A 35 46.57 -25.34 15.29
N GLU A 36 47.83 -25.41 14.89
CA GLU A 36 48.91 -25.94 15.73
C GLU A 36 49.32 -24.91 16.79
N PRO A 37 49.67 -25.35 18.01
CA PRO A 37 50.18 -24.47 19.06
C PRO A 37 51.64 -24.08 18.77
N VAL A 38 51.87 -22.80 18.44
CA VAL A 38 53.22 -22.25 18.30
C VAL A 38 53.81 -21.96 19.68
N PHE A 39 54.99 -22.55 19.88
CA PHE A 39 55.88 -22.41 21.03
C PHE A 39 56.22 -20.94 21.33
N GLN A 40 55.96 -20.54 22.57
CA GLN A 40 56.25 -19.21 23.11
C GLN A 40 57.72 -19.16 23.54
N GLY A 41 58.58 -18.56 22.72
CA GLY A 41 60.00 -18.41 23.04
C GLY A 41 60.62 -17.16 22.43
N GLY A 42 61.11 -16.25 23.29
CA GLY A 42 62.13 -15.26 22.96
C GLY A 42 61.63 -13.87 22.58
N GLY A 43 61.85 -12.90 23.47
CA GLY A 43 61.64 -11.47 23.23
C GLY A 43 62.67 -10.88 22.26
N GLY A 44 62.49 -11.15 20.97
CA GLY A 44 63.18 -10.47 19.88
C GLY A 44 62.38 -9.26 19.42
N ALA A 45 63.06 -8.13 19.20
CA ALA A 45 62.45 -6.91 18.67
C ALA A 45 61.66 -7.20 17.38
N PRO A 46 60.46 -6.63 17.21
CA PRO A 46 59.58 -6.90 16.08
C PRO A 46 60.30 -6.56 14.77
N SER A 47 60.39 -7.56 13.89
CA SER A 47 61.01 -7.39 12.58
C SER A 47 60.17 -6.43 11.73
N PRO A 48 60.77 -5.46 11.00
CA PRO A 48 60.06 -4.40 10.27
C PRO A 48 59.08 -4.90 9.20
N VAL A 49 59.22 -6.16 8.77
CA VAL A 49 58.32 -6.82 7.83
C VAL A 49 56.91 -7.03 8.41
N GLN A 50 56.80 -7.25 9.72
CA GLN A 50 55.52 -7.54 10.37
C GLN A 50 54.64 -6.27 10.51
N GLN A 51 55.28 -5.09 10.59
CA GLN A 51 54.58 -3.80 10.64
C GLN A 51 54.03 -3.39 9.25
N ALA A 52 54.78 -3.65 8.19
CA ALA A 52 54.33 -3.39 6.82
C ALA A 52 53.10 -4.24 6.44
N GLN A 53 53.05 -5.50 6.92
CA GLN A 53 51.93 -6.39 6.66
C GLN A 53 50.64 -5.94 7.37
N GLN A 54 50.74 -5.41 8.60
CA GLN A 54 49.58 -4.87 9.32
C GLN A 54 48.98 -3.62 8.66
N GLN A 55 49.81 -2.72 8.14
CA GLN A 55 49.33 -1.53 7.42
C GLN A 55 48.63 -1.89 6.11
N ALA A 56 49.18 -2.82 5.33
CA ALA A 56 48.54 -3.29 4.10
C ALA A 56 47.16 -3.90 4.37
N GLN A 57 47.00 -4.61 5.48
CA GLN A 57 45.73 -5.25 5.86
C GLN A 57 44.66 -4.22 6.27
N GLN A 58 45.05 -3.17 6.99
CA GLN A 58 44.12 -2.07 7.35
C GLN A 58 43.66 -1.28 6.12
N GLN A 59 44.58 -1.01 5.18
CA GLN A 59 44.25 -0.27 3.97
C GLN A 59 43.32 -1.08 3.05
N ALA A 60 43.53 -2.39 2.95
CA ALA A 60 42.64 -3.29 2.21
C ALA A 60 41.23 -3.35 2.81
N GLN A 61 41.10 -3.35 4.15
CA GLN A 61 39.79 -3.32 4.81
C GLN A 61 39.03 -2.02 4.57
N GLN A 62 39.71 -0.87 4.57
CA GLN A 62 39.08 0.42 4.27
C GLN A 62 38.60 0.51 2.83
N ALA A 63 39.42 0.05 1.87
CA ALA A 63 39.03 0.01 0.45
C ALA A 63 37.82 -0.92 0.24
N ALA A 64 37.80 -2.09 0.89
CA ALA A 64 36.68 -3.02 0.81
C ALA A 64 35.37 -2.43 1.37
N GLN A 65 35.43 -1.70 2.49
CA GLN A 65 34.25 -1.03 3.06
C GLN A 65 33.71 0.08 2.15
N GLN A 66 34.59 0.86 1.52
CA GLN A 66 34.16 1.90 0.57
C GLN A 66 33.50 1.30 -0.67
N ALA A 67 34.08 0.23 -1.23
CA ALA A 67 33.49 -0.48 -2.36
C ALA A 67 32.12 -1.09 -2.00
N ALA A 68 31.99 -1.68 -0.81
CA ALA A 68 30.73 -2.24 -0.34
C ALA A 68 29.63 -1.18 -0.18
N GLN A 69 29.96 0.01 0.34
CA GLN A 69 28.99 1.11 0.45
C GLN A 69 28.55 1.64 -0.93
N GLN A 70 29.45 1.74 -1.89
CA GLN A 70 29.10 2.14 -3.25
C GLN A 70 28.22 1.10 -3.95
N ALA A 71 28.50 -0.19 -3.78
CA ALA A 71 27.65 -1.26 -4.32
C ALA A 71 26.25 -1.25 -3.68
N ALA A 72 26.16 -1.05 -2.36
CA ALA A 72 24.88 -0.99 -1.66
C ALA A 72 24.01 0.18 -2.12
N THR A 73 24.59 1.36 -2.32
CA THR A 73 23.84 2.54 -2.79
C THR A 73 23.35 2.39 -4.23
N GLN A 74 24.15 1.78 -5.12
CA GLN A 74 23.72 1.48 -6.49
C GLN A 74 22.60 0.43 -6.53
N ALA A 75 22.72 -0.64 -5.73
CA ALA A 75 21.68 -1.65 -5.62
C ALA A 75 20.36 -1.07 -5.10
N ALA A 76 20.42 -0.21 -4.07
CA ALA A 76 19.25 0.47 -3.54
C ALA A 76 18.57 1.38 -4.59
N ALA A 77 19.36 2.13 -5.37
CA ALA A 77 18.82 2.99 -6.43
C ALA A 77 18.16 2.17 -7.55
N GLN A 78 18.78 1.05 -7.96
CA GLN A 78 18.20 0.14 -8.95
C GLN A 78 16.89 -0.48 -8.44
N ALA A 79 16.87 -0.97 -7.20
CA ALA A 79 15.68 -1.53 -6.58
C ALA A 79 14.54 -0.49 -6.48
N ALA A 80 14.84 0.74 -6.08
CA ALA A 80 13.87 1.83 -6.03
C ALA A 80 13.28 2.15 -7.42
N SER A 81 14.13 2.17 -8.46
CA SER A 81 13.68 2.41 -9.84
C SER A 81 12.83 1.26 -10.39
N ALA A 82 13.19 0.01 -10.08
CA ALA A 82 12.44 -1.18 -10.46
C ALA A 82 11.08 -1.22 -9.76
N ALA A 83 11.04 -0.95 -8.45
CA ALA A 83 9.80 -0.82 -7.68
C ALA A 83 8.89 0.29 -8.23
N THR A 84 9.47 1.41 -8.68
CA THR A 84 8.68 2.49 -9.28
C THR A 84 8.03 2.04 -10.60
N ARG A 85 8.73 1.22 -11.41
CA ARG A 85 8.18 0.70 -12.67
C ARG A 85 7.06 -0.30 -12.44
N THR A 86 7.22 -1.23 -11.49
CA THR A 86 6.19 -2.22 -11.16
C THR A 86 4.95 -1.54 -10.59
N VAL A 87 5.12 -0.54 -9.72
CA VAL A 87 4.00 0.28 -9.22
C VAL A 87 3.28 0.98 -10.37
N ARG A 88 4.00 1.58 -11.34
CA ARG A 88 3.36 2.23 -12.50
C ARG A 88 2.57 1.24 -13.36
N GLN A 89 3.11 0.04 -13.62
CA GLN A 89 2.42 -0.99 -14.39
C GLN A 89 1.17 -1.50 -13.67
N GLY A 90 1.28 -1.81 -12.38
CA GLY A 90 0.13 -2.21 -11.57
C GLY A 90 -0.95 -1.12 -11.53
N LEU A 91 -0.55 0.15 -11.40
CA LEU A 91 -1.48 1.28 -11.46
C LEU A 91 -2.20 1.37 -12.81
N THR A 92 -1.55 1.06 -13.94
CA THR A 92 -2.22 1.08 -15.25
C THR A 92 -3.25 -0.04 -15.44
N GLU A 93 -2.99 -1.23 -14.93
CA GLU A 93 -3.94 -2.35 -15.00
C GLU A 93 -5.12 -2.14 -14.04
N VAL A 94 -4.84 -1.75 -12.80
CA VAL A 94 -5.86 -1.38 -11.82
C VAL A 94 -6.69 -0.21 -12.35
N HIS A 95 -6.07 0.76 -13.03
CA HIS A 95 -6.78 1.85 -13.67
C HIS A 95 -7.77 1.35 -14.74
N LEU A 96 -7.35 0.48 -15.65
CA LEU A 96 -8.24 -0.10 -16.67
C LEU A 96 -9.41 -0.86 -16.03
N TYR A 97 -9.14 -1.58 -14.94
CA TYR A 97 -10.18 -2.30 -14.21
C TYR A 97 -11.17 -1.34 -13.53
N ILE A 98 -10.68 -0.30 -12.85
CA ILE A 98 -11.53 0.68 -12.16
C ILE A 98 -12.33 1.52 -13.17
N GLN A 99 -11.72 1.94 -14.28
CA GLN A 99 -12.39 2.72 -15.30
C GLN A 99 -13.53 1.93 -15.96
N SER A 100 -13.35 0.62 -16.11
CA SER A 100 -14.39 -0.27 -16.63
C SER A 100 -15.58 -0.45 -15.67
N ASN A 101 -15.37 -0.29 -14.36
CA ASN A 101 -16.37 -0.58 -13.33
C ASN A 101 -16.24 0.33 -12.10
N PRO A 102 -16.78 1.57 -12.14
CA PRO A 102 -16.86 2.43 -10.95
C PRO A 102 -17.64 1.76 -9.79
N ALA A 103 -18.48 0.77 -10.11
CA ALA A 103 -19.17 -0.07 -9.13
C ALA A 103 -18.22 -0.89 -8.24
N SER A 104 -17.01 -1.22 -8.69
CA SER A 104 -16.06 -2.00 -7.89
C SER A 104 -15.59 -1.23 -6.66
N VAL A 105 -15.34 0.08 -6.82
CA VAL A 105 -14.87 0.93 -5.72
C VAL A 105 -15.96 1.12 -4.66
N THR A 106 -17.22 1.25 -5.09
CA THR A 106 -18.36 1.33 -4.16
C THR A 106 -18.59 0.02 -3.41
N VAL A 107 -18.38 -1.13 -4.06
CA VAL A 107 -18.48 -2.43 -3.37
C VAL A 107 -17.36 -2.61 -2.34
N LEU A 108 -16.14 -2.18 -2.66
CA LEU A 108 -15.03 -2.23 -1.71
C LEU A 108 -15.27 -1.31 -0.51
N SER A 109 -15.72 -0.07 -0.73
CA SER A 109 -16.03 0.84 0.38
C SER A 109 -17.23 0.36 1.20
N PHE A 110 -18.24 -0.26 0.58
CA PHE A 110 -19.33 -0.92 1.29
C PHE A 110 -18.82 -2.04 2.20
N LEU A 111 -17.95 -2.91 1.69
CA LEU A 111 -17.37 -4.01 2.46
C LEU A 111 -16.49 -3.49 3.60
N GLY A 112 -15.73 -2.42 3.35
CA GLY A 112 -14.99 -1.68 4.37
C GLY A 112 -15.88 -1.11 5.46
N GLY A 113 -16.97 -0.43 5.08
CA GLY A 113 -17.96 0.10 6.01
C GLY A 113 -18.59 -0.99 6.87
N LEU A 114 -18.91 -2.15 6.28
CA LEU A 114 -19.47 -3.28 6.99
C LEU A 114 -18.47 -3.86 8.00
N ALA A 115 -17.22 -4.06 7.58
CA ALA A 115 -16.15 -4.51 8.46
C ALA A 115 -15.94 -3.53 9.62
N LEU A 116 -15.93 -2.23 9.33
CA LEU A 116 -15.82 -1.16 10.33
C LEU A 116 -16.96 -1.20 11.36
N THR A 117 -18.20 -1.36 10.89
CA THR A 117 -19.37 -1.50 11.77
C THR A 117 -19.25 -2.74 12.65
N VAL A 118 -18.86 -3.90 12.09
CA VAL A 118 -18.72 -5.14 12.86
C VAL A 118 -17.61 -5.03 13.91
N VAL A 119 -16.44 -4.50 13.53
CA VAL A 119 -15.31 -4.32 14.45
C VAL A 119 -15.68 -3.35 15.58
N SER A 120 -16.28 -2.22 15.25
CA SER A 120 -16.72 -1.23 16.25
C SER A 120 -17.83 -1.77 17.14
N PHE A 121 -18.72 -2.62 16.59
CA PHE A 121 -19.77 -3.28 17.37
C PHE A 121 -19.18 -4.30 18.35
N ILE A 122 -18.22 -5.12 17.91
CA ILE A 122 -17.50 -6.06 18.79
C ILE A 122 -16.73 -5.30 19.88
N GLY A 123 -16.10 -4.18 19.54
CA GLY A 123 -15.39 -3.38 20.54
C GLY A 123 -16.35 -2.68 21.52
N LEU A 124 -17.56 -2.29 21.10
CA LEU A 124 -18.65 -1.86 22.00
C LEU A 124 -19.15 -2.97 22.94
N LEU A 125 -19.03 -4.25 22.56
CA LEU A 125 -19.38 -5.39 23.40
C LEU A 125 -18.22 -5.85 24.30
N SER A 126 -16.97 -5.67 23.85
CA SER A 126 -15.74 -6.00 24.60
C SER A 126 -15.49 -5.06 25.79
N ILE A 127 -16.42 -4.15 26.00
CA ILE A 127 -16.41 -3.01 26.90
C ILE A 127 -16.84 -3.37 28.34
N LEU A 128 -17.23 -4.63 28.57
CA LEU A 128 -17.41 -5.16 29.94
C LEU A 128 -16.09 -5.23 30.75
N GLY A 129 -14.97 -4.81 30.18
CA GLY A 129 -13.70 -4.60 30.88
C GLY A 129 -13.64 -3.24 31.62
N PRO A 130 -13.33 -3.20 32.93
CA PRO A 130 -13.40 -1.99 33.76
C PRO A 130 -12.32 -0.91 33.50
N LEU A 131 -11.50 -1.02 32.45
CA LEU A 131 -10.32 -0.17 32.24
C LEU A 131 -10.39 0.77 31.03
N ALA A 132 -11.43 0.71 30.21
CA ALA A 132 -11.59 1.62 29.08
C ALA A 132 -12.25 2.94 29.55
N GLY A 133 -11.56 4.07 29.38
CA GLY A 133 -12.14 5.38 29.70
C GLY A 133 -13.33 5.73 28.80
N PRO A 134 -14.26 6.60 29.23
CA PRO A 134 -15.50 6.94 28.49
C PRO A 134 -15.23 7.52 27.09
N PHE A 135 -14.03 8.07 26.85
CA PHE A 135 -13.62 8.55 25.54
C PHE A 135 -13.50 7.45 24.48
N SER A 136 -13.03 6.25 24.88
CA SER A 136 -12.89 5.12 23.94
C SER A 136 -14.26 4.65 23.44
N TYR A 137 -15.27 4.67 24.31
CA TYR A 137 -16.66 4.34 23.98
C TYR A 137 -17.24 5.31 22.96
N ALA A 138 -17.03 6.61 23.19
CA ALA A 138 -17.47 7.64 22.26
C ALA A 138 -16.85 7.43 20.88
N LEU A 139 -15.53 7.17 20.81
CA LEU A 139 -14.85 6.89 19.54
C LEU A 139 -15.41 5.65 18.84
N GLN A 140 -15.60 4.54 19.55
CA GLN A 140 -16.18 3.31 18.97
C GLN A 140 -17.61 3.52 18.48
N PHE A 141 -18.40 4.29 19.21
CA PHE A 141 -19.75 4.67 18.78
C PHE A 141 -19.71 5.51 17.49
N TYR A 142 -18.82 6.52 17.41
CA TYR A 142 -18.64 7.31 16.19
C TYR A 142 -18.18 6.45 15.01
N GLN A 143 -17.24 5.51 15.22
CA GLN A 143 -16.78 4.58 14.17
C GLN A 143 -17.90 3.69 13.66
N MET A 144 -18.73 3.16 14.56
CA MET A 144 -19.91 2.38 14.19
C MET A 144 -20.87 3.21 13.33
N VAL A 145 -21.17 4.45 13.74
CA VAL A 145 -22.04 5.37 12.98
C VAL A 145 -21.45 5.70 11.61
N PHE A 146 -20.14 5.96 11.53
CA PHE A 146 -19.49 6.22 10.25
C PHE A 146 -19.49 5.00 9.34
N GLY A 147 -19.24 3.79 9.86
CA GLY A 147 -19.36 2.55 9.09
C GLY A 147 -20.77 2.35 8.52
N LEU A 148 -21.80 2.66 9.30
CA LEU A 148 -23.20 2.62 8.85
C LEU A 148 -23.49 3.68 7.77
N ILE A 149 -22.96 4.89 7.91
CA ILE A 149 -23.08 5.94 6.89
C ILE A 149 -22.42 5.50 5.58
N ILE A 150 -21.24 4.89 5.65
CA ILE A 150 -20.55 4.32 4.47
C ILE A 150 -21.43 3.24 3.83
N CYS A 151 -21.94 2.30 4.62
CA CYS A 151 -22.84 1.25 4.13
C CYS A 151 -24.12 1.83 3.47
N ALA A 152 -24.66 2.92 4.00
CA ALA A 152 -25.86 3.56 3.48
C ALA A 152 -25.63 4.29 2.14
N ILE A 153 -24.44 4.86 1.95
CA ILE A 153 -24.08 5.62 0.75
C ILE A 153 -23.63 4.68 -0.37
N ASP A 154 -22.89 3.63 -0.02
CA ASP A 154 -22.31 2.67 -0.97
C ASP A 154 -23.11 1.39 -1.15
N GLY A 155 -24.14 1.20 -0.35
CA GLY A 155 -25.01 0.05 -0.43
C GLY A 155 -25.82 -0.01 -1.74
N PRO A 156 -26.32 -1.20 -2.09
CA PRO A 156 -27.15 -1.39 -3.27
C PRO A 156 -28.40 -0.51 -3.21
N VAL A 157 -28.52 0.39 -4.19
CA VAL A 157 -29.56 1.41 -4.27
C VAL A 157 -30.97 0.80 -4.26
N ASP A 158 -31.10 -0.39 -4.84
CA ASP A 158 -32.37 -1.10 -4.98
C ASP A 158 -32.92 -1.62 -3.65
N LYS A 159 -32.06 -1.84 -2.65
CA LYS A 159 -32.46 -2.45 -1.37
C LYS A 159 -32.80 -1.41 -0.30
N LEU A 160 -32.19 -0.23 -0.36
CA LEU A 160 -32.26 0.77 0.72
C LEU A 160 -32.49 2.22 0.22
N PRO A 161 -33.51 2.49 -0.62
CA PRO A 161 -33.73 3.82 -1.19
C PRO A 161 -34.02 4.89 -0.11
N ARG A 162 -34.75 4.52 0.95
CA ARG A 162 -35.10 5.44 2.05
C ARG A 162 -33.89 5.85 2.89
N LEU A 163 -33.02 4.89 3.20
CA LEU A 163 -31.83 5.14 4.03
C LEU A 163 -30.87 6.07 3.31
N ARG A 164 -30.65 5.82 2.00
CA ARG A 164 -29.83 6.67 1.16
C ARG A 164 -30.40 8.09 1.06
N GLN A 165 -31.72 8.23 0.86
CA GLN A 165 -32.35 9.54 0.79
C GLN A 165 -32.22 10.30 2.12
N LEU A 166 -32.40 9.63 3.25
CA LEU A 166 -32.24 10.25 4.57
C LEU A 166 -30.81 10.77 4.77
N VAL A 167 -29.81 9.92 4.48
CA VAL A 167 -28.39 10.30 4.61
C VAL A 167 -28.04 11.43 3.65
N LEU A 168 -28.48 11.39 2.39
CA LEU A 168 -28.22 12.46 1.42
C LEU A 168 -28.93 13.78 1.79
N THR A 169 -30.08 13.71 2.47
CA THR A 169 -30.81 14.91 2.92
C THR A 169 -30.05 15.62 4.04
N HIS A 170 -29.52 14.87 5.02
CA HIS A 170 -28.79 15.44 6.14
C HIS A 170 -27.31 15.72 5.83
N ALA A 171 -26.73 14.95 4.94
CA ALA A 171 -25.32 14.98 4.62
C ALA A 171 -25.10 15.27 3.13
N ALA A 172 -25.70 16.37 2.66
CA ALA A 172 -25.59 16.83 1.28
C ALA A 172 -24.13 16.98 0.81
N PHE A 173 -23.20 17.19 1.75
CA PHE A 173 -21.78 17.21 1.44
C PHE A 173 -21.31 15.89 0.84
N LEU A 174 -21.82 14.70 1.22
CA LEU A 174 -21.38 13.40 0.67
C LEU A 174 -21.87 13.10 -0.75
N HIS A 175 -22.64 14.00 -1.37
CA HIS A 175 -23.07 13.80 -2.76
C HIS A 175 -21.90 13.88 -3.76
N SER A 176 -20.84 14.63 -3.42
CA SER A 176 -19.66 14.76 -4.27
C SER A 176 -18.68 13.61 -4.05
N ASN A 177 -18.11 13.08 -5.14
CA ASN A 177 -17.03 12.09 -5.05
C ASN A 177 -15.82 12.61 -4.25
N THR A 178 -15.62 13.93 -4.22
CA THR A 178 -14.53 14.58 -3.49
C THR A 178 -14.70 14.48 -1.98
N SER A 179 -15.88 14.85 -1.49
CA SER A 179 -16.19 14.84 -0.07
C SER A 179 -16.30 13.42 0.47
N ARG A 180 -16.73 12.46 -0.37
CA ARG A 180 -16.63 11.03 -0.04
C ARG A 180 -15.19 10.58 0.19
N ALA A 181 -14.26 10.98 -0.68
CA ALA A 181 -12.83 10.71 -0.48
C ALA A 181 -12.29 11.31 0.82
N LEU A 182 -12.63 12.58 1.10
CA LEU A 182 -12.25 13.26 2.35
C LEU A 182 -12.86 12.59 3.58
N PHE A 183 -14.09 12.12 3.47
CA PHE A 183 -14.77 11.39 4.54
C PHE A 183 -14.06 10.05 4.83
N TYR A 184 -13.71 9.27 3.81
CA TYR A 184 -12.92 8.05 4.02
C TYR A 184 -11.54 8.34 4.61
N LEU A 185 -10.90 9.43 4.18
CA LEU A 185 -9.61 9.87 4.76
C LEU A 185 -9.75 10.23 6.24
N PHE A 186 -10.82 10.95 6.60
CA PHE A 186 -11.13 11.28 7.99
C PHE A 186 -11.34 10.03 8.84
N VAL A 187 -12.10 9.05 8.34
CA VAL A 187 -12.30 7.76 9.01
C VAL A 187 -10.98 7.00 9.17
N ALA A 188 -10.13 6.99 8.14
CA ALA A 188 -8.81 6.37 8.20
C ALA A 188 -7.91 7.02 9.27
N CYS A 189 -7.90 8.35 9.35
CA CYS A 189 -7.18 9.09 10.39
C CYS A 189 -7.71 8.77 11.79
N LEU A 190 -9.04 8.64 11.93
CA LEU A 190 -9.68 8.31 13.20
C LEU A 190 -9.28 6.89 13.65
N GLU A 191 -9.32 5.89 12.76
CA GLU A 191 -8.84 4.53 13.04
C GLU A 191 -7.34 4.48 13.40
N ALA A 192 -6.51 5.30 12.73
CA ALA A 192 -5.07 5.33 12.98
C ALA A 192 -4.69 5.82 14.39
N THR A 193 -5.60 6.52 15.08
CA THR A 193 -5.35 6.96 16.47
C THR A 193 -5.49 5.84 17.50
N GLN A 194 -6.04 4.67 17.12
CA GLN A 194 -6.21 3.55 18.03
C GLN A 194 -5.00 2.60 18.00
N ASP A 195 -4.57 2.17 19.18
CA ASP A 195 -3.36 1.36 19.31
C ASP A 195 -3.53 -0.11 18.93
N SER A 196 -4.77 -0.61 18.88
CA SER A 196 -5.01 -2.02 18.57
C SER A 196 -4.63 -2.35 17.13
N PHE A 197 -3.98 -3.50 16.98
CA PHE A 197 -3.52 -4.00 15.68
C PHE A 197 -4.65 -4.11 14.66
N VAL A 198 -5.86 -4.51 15.09
CA VAL A 198 -7.03 -4.65 14.21
C VAL A 198 -7.44 -3.28 13.64
N HIS A 199 -7.48 -2.25 14.48
CA HIS A 199 -7.78 -0.88 14.05
C HIS A 199 -6.71 -0.33 13.10
N LYS A 200 -5.43 -0.66 13.33
CA LYS A 200 -4.34 -0.29 12.41
C LYS A 200 -4.55 -0.90 11.02
N VAL A 201 -4.89 -2.19 10.93
CA VAL A 201 -5.16 -2.87 9.64
C VAL A 201 -6.36 -2.26 8.92
N VAL A 202 -7.47 -2.01 9.64
CA VAL A 202 -8.67 -1.37 9.09
C VAL A 202 -8.38 0.07 8.64
N GLY A 203 -7.60 0.82 9.42
CA GLY A 203 -7.13 2.16 9.08
C GLY A 203 -6.33 2.20 7.77
N TYR A 204 -5.37 1.28 7.60
CA TYR A 204 -4.61 1.15 6.34
C TYR A 204 -5.52 0.79 5.16
N TYR A 205 -6.54 -0.03 5.37
CA TYR A 205 -7.52 -0.38 4.33
C TYR A 205 -8.31 0.86 3.87
N PHE A 206 -8.86 1.66 4.80
CA PHE A 206 -9.57 2.89 4.44
C PHE A 206 -8.65 3.95 3.83
N LEU A 207 -7.39 4.03 4.28
CA LEU A 207 -6.40 4.91 3.68
C LEU A 207 -6.14 4.54 2.20
N ALA A 208 -6.02 3.24 1.89
CA ALA A 208 -5.86 2.79 0.52
C ALA A 208 -7.07 3.14 -0.36
N ILE A 209 -8.29 3.00 0.15
CA ILE A 209 -9.53 3.41 -0.56
C ILE A 209 -9.54 4.93 -0.78
N ALA A 210 -9.20 5.73 0.24
CA ALA A 210 -9.16 7.19 0.15
C ALA A 210 -8.14 7.66 -0.90
N ILE A 211 -6.96 7.05 -0.93
CA ILE A 211 -5.94 7.28 -1.97
C ILE A 211 -6.49 6.89 -3.35
N GLY A 212 -7.18 5.75 -3.47
CA GLY A 212 -7.82 5.33 -4.71
C GLY A 212 -8.80 6.39 -5.26
N PHE A 213 -9.69 6.91 -4.41
CA PHE A 213 -10.60 7.99 -4.80
C PHE A 213 -9.88 9.29 -5.15
N ALA A 214 -8.82 9.65 -4.41
CA ALA A 214 -8.03 10.84 -4.69
C ALA A 214 -7.34 10.76 -6.06
N VAL A 215 -6.73 9.61 -6.38
CA VAL A 215 -6.08 9.35 -7.68
C VAL A 215 -7.09 9.44 -8.81
N LEU A 216 -8.25 8.79 -8.68
CA LEU A 216 -9.33 8.86 -9.68
C LEU A 216 -9.80 10.30 -9.93
N ARG A 217 -9.88 11.11 -8.87
CA ARG A 217 -10.25 12.52 -8.99
C ARG A 217 -9.21 13.32 -9.76
N PHE A 218 -7.94 13.24 -9.37
CA PHE A 218 -6.87 13.99 -10.04
C PHE A 218 -6.79 13.65 -11.52
N TRP A 219 -7.03 12.39 -11.86
CA TRP A 219 -7.05 11.94 -13.25
C TRP A 219 -8.23 12.52 -14.05
N ASN A 220 -9.45 12.44 -13.51
CA ASN A 220 -10.63 12.99 -14.18
C ASN A 220 -10.51 14.51 -14.42
N ASN A 221 -9.89 15.23 -13.48
CA ASN A 221 -9.63 16.65 -13.62
C ASN A 221 -8.58 16.96 -14.70
N GLY A 222 -7.52 16.14 -14.81
CA GLY A 222 -6.47 16.31 -15.82
C GLY A 222 -6.97 16.14 -17.24
N ASN A 223 -7.77 15.10 -17.50
CA ASN A 223 -8.33 14.85 -18.83
C ASN A 223 -9.33 15.93 -19.28
N SER A 224 -10.01 16.58 -18.34
CA SER A 224 -10.97 17.64 -18.63
C SER A 224 -10.29 18.94 -19.13
N GLY A 225 -8.99 19.11 -18.87
CA GLY A 225 -8.23 20.30 -19.29
C GLY A 225 -7.81 20.27 -20.76
N SER A 226 -7.55 19.09 -21.32
CA SER A 226 -7.05 18.93 -22.69
C SER A 226 -8.13 18.98 -23.78
N ALA A 227 -9.40 18.86 -23.40
CA ALA A 227 -10.55 18.93 -24.32
C ALA A 227 -11.22 20.31 -24.37
N ARG A 228 -10.63 21.35 -23.74
CA ARG A 228 -11.09 22.72 -23.97
C ARG A 228 -10.78 23.08 -25.42
N GLU A 229 -11.83 23.01 -26.23
CA GLU A 229 -11.87 23.27 -27.66
C GLU A 229 -11.01 24.48 -28.04
N PRO A 230 -10.30 24.41 -29.18
CA PRO A 230 -9.73 25.60 -29.78
C PRO A 230 -10.89 26.56 -30.06
N LEU A 231 -10.88 27.69 -29.33
CA LEU A 231 -11.73 28.86 -29.55
C LEU A 231 -11.97 29.06 -31.04
N ALA A 232 -13.14 28.65 -31.52
CA ALA A 232 -13.62 29.02 -32.83
C ALA A 232 -13.74 30.55 -32.83
N MET A 233 -12.82 31.21 -33.52
CA MET A 233 -12.84 32.66 -33.61
C MET A 233 -14.11 33.09 -34.37
N PRO A 234 -14.92 34.01 -33.81
CA PRO A 234 -16.06 34.57 -34.54
C PRO A 234 -15.55 35.38 -35.74
N ALA A 235 -16.17 35.13 -36.89
CA ALA A 235 -15.93 35.82 -38.16
C ALA A 235 -16.64 37.18 -38.21
#